data_AF-A0AAU7MCG4-F1
#
_entry.id   AF-A0AAU7MCG4-F1
#
_cell.length_a   1.000
_cell.length_b   1.000
_cell.length_c   1.000
_cell.angle_alpha   90.00
_cell.angle_beta   90.00
_cell.angle_gamma   90.00
#
_symmetry.space_group_name_H-M   'P 1'
#
loop_
_entity.id
_entity.type
_entity.pdbx_description
1 polymer ?
#
loop_
_entity_poly.entity_id
_entity_poly.type
_entity_poly.pdbx_seq_one_letter_code
_entity_poly.pdbx_strand_id
1 'polypeptide(L)'
;MTSFRRALLPVLAAVVTLSAVLVLPHAASAAVVPDCTTAAPTSGDATFAAQVNPTLTGKLAGYFTASRAACVRVIVQTVKSRGLPVRAATIAITTAIVETGIQNLNYGDQDSLGLYQQRPSQGWGTASEILDPVHSTNSFLSAMLSKYPNNSWMTADIGVVCQTVQNSAYPTRYGDEAADGARIAEAAWAGRVVGDFDADGSSDLALYRPDPVNGSVWDVRSWTAKADLWNDHRWGGANDIPLTGDFDGDGTADMALYRRDCTNGSTWWIKSGATGTQIEGGLRWGGCKDIPTTGDVNGDGYTDLVLYRQDCTNGSVWNMYNVRAGGTIRTDLRFGGCKDIPTTGDVNGDGYSDLVLYRQDCTNGSVWNMYNVRLGGTIRTDLRFGGCNDIPTTGDVNGDGYSDLVLYRQDCTNGSVWNMYNVRLGGTIRTDLRFGGCNDIPTTGDVNGDGYTDLVLYRQDCTNGSTWQMYNVRLSGSIVSSYRYGGCHDIPVSNNSVYTTA
;
A
#
# COMPACT_ATOMS: atom_id res chain seq x y z
N MET A 1 -71.64 69.26 -18.32
CA MET A 1 -72.83 69.30 -17.45
C MET A 1 -73.14 67.88 -17.00
N THR A 2 -73.40 67.69 -15.71
CA THR A 2 -74.12 66.56 -15.07
C THR A 2 -73.58 65.14 -15.32
N SER A 3 -72.81 64.57 -14.37
CA SER A 3 -73.31 63.74 -13.25
C SER A 3 -73.78 62.34 -13.68
N PHE A 4 -73.01 61.31 -13.34
CA PHE A 4 -73.55 60.05 -12.82
C PHE A 4 -72.56 59.40 -11.85
N ARG A 5 -73.01 59.21 -10.60
CA ARG A 5 -72.33 58.42 -9.56
C ARG A 5 -72.55 56.93 -9.82
N ARG A 6 -71.54 56.10 -9.53
CA ARG A 6 -71.72 54.80 -8.86
C ARG A 6 -70.43 54.41 -8.14
N ALA A 7 -70.57 54.13 -6.85
CA ALA A 7 -69.55 53.62 -5.95
C ALA A 7 -69.37 52.11 -6.14
N LEU A 8 -68.19 51.57 -5.83
CA LEU A 8 -67.97 50.24 -5.24
C LEU A 8 -66.49 50.07 -4.81
N LEU A 9 -66.31 49.34 -3.69
CA LEU A 9 -65.18 49.23 -2.78
C LEU A 9 -63.86 48.67 -3.38
N PRO A 10 -62.70 48.91 -2.74
CA PRO A 10 -61.46 48.20 -3.06
C PRO A 10 -61.44 46.79 -2.43
N VAL A 11 -61.17 45.78 -3.26
CA VAL A 11 -60.91 44.39 -2.87
C VAL A 11 -59.47 44.27 -2.38
N LEU A 12 -59.28 43.92 -1.10
CA LEU A 12 -58.00 43.44 -0.57
C LEU A 12 -57.76 42.01 -1.11
N ALA A 13 -56.68 41.82 -1.86
CA ALA A 13 -56.19 40.50 -2.25
C ALA A 13 -55.35 39.90 -1.11
N ALA A 14 -55.88 38.87 -0.44
CA ALA A 14 -55.13 38.03 0.47
C ALA A 14 -54.45 36.90 -0.34
N VAL A 15 -53.12 36.87 -0.34
CA VAL A 15 -52.32 35.77 -0.90
C VAL A 15 -52.28 34.66 0.14
N VAL A 16 -53.02 33.57 -0.09
CA VAL A 16 -52.91 32.33 0.67
C VAL A 16 -51.96 31.41 -0.10
N THR A 17 -50.75 31.23 0.44
CA THR A 17 -49.78 30.24 -0.05
C THR A 17 -50.19 28.86 0.46
N LEU A 18 -50.65 28.01 -0.47
CA LEU A 18 -50.98 26.61 -0.20
C LEU A 18 -49.68 25.80 -0.11
N SER A 19 -49.20 25.52 1.10
CA SER A 19 -48.10 24.57 1.33
C SER A 19 -48.68 23.17 1.52
N ALA A 20 -48.54 22.33 0.51
CA ALA A 20 -48.87 20.90 0.63
C ALA A 20 -47.79 20.22 1.49
N VAL A 21 -48.15 19.80 2.70
CA VAL A 21 -47.30 18.98 3.56
C VAL A 21 -47.40 17.54 3.06
N LEU A 22 -46.38 17.08 2.35
CA LEU A 22 -46.19 15.67 2.03
C LEU A 22 -45.59 14.99 3.27
N VAL A 23 -46.42 14.30 4.04
CA VAL A 23 -45.96 13.42 5.14
C VAL A 23 -45.43 12.14 4.51
N LEU A 24 -44.11 12.06 4.33
CA LEU A 24 -43.43 10.80 4.04
C LEU A 24 -43.22 10.04 5.35
N PRO A 25 -43.47 8.72 5.39
CA PRO A 25 -43.25 7.92 6.58
C PRO A 25 -41.76 7.92 6.91
N HIS A 26 -41.43 8.42 8.11
CA HIS A 26 -40.10 8.27 8.68
C HIS A 26 -39.92 6.80 9.07
N ALA A 27 -39.43 5.99 8.13
CA ALA A 27 -38.57 4.89 8.52
C ALA A 27 -37.32 5.55 9.09
N ALA A 28 -37.20 5.58 10.42
CA ALA A 28 -35.93 5.85 11.07
C ALA A 28 -34.99 4.71 10.64
N SER A 29 -34.25 4.92 9.56
CA SER A 29 -33.03 4.16 9.31
C SER A 29 -32.14 4.45 10.50
N ALA A 30 -31.90 3.44 11.34
CA ALA A 30 -30.83 3.51 12.31
C ALA A 30 -29.56 3.84 11.53
N ALA A 31 -29.03 5.05 11.74
CA ALA A 31 -27.77 5.44 11.12
C ALA A 31 -26.73 4.38 11.53
N VAL A 32 -26.22 3.65 10.54
CA VAL A 32 -25.09 2.74 10.70
C VAL A 32 -23.93 3.63 11.16
N VAL A 33 -23.58 3.54 12.44
CA VAL A 33 -22.38 4.19 12.97
C VAL A 33 -21.19 3.59 12.20
N PRO A 34 -20.31 4.38 11.57
CA PRO A 34 -19.17 3.85 10.84
C PRO A 34 -18.30 3.02 11.81
N ASP A 35 -18.19 1.73 11.50
CA ASP A 35 -17.27 0.80 12.16
C ASP A 35 -15.83 1.30 11.88
N CYS A 36 -15.05 1.51 12.94
CA CYS A 36 -13.74 2.18 12.96
C CYS A 36 -13.72 3.63 12.39
N THR A 37 -13.92 4.59 13.30
CA THR A 37 -14.22 6.02 13.06
C THR A 37 -13.16 6.85 12.30
N THR A 38 -11.99 6.30 11.98
CA THR A 38 -10.91 7.01 11.28
C THR A 38 -10.88 6.76 9.76
N ALA A 39 -11.60 5.76 9.24
CA ALA A 39 -11.78 5.55 7.80
C ALA A 39 -13.03 4.68 7.53
N ALA A 40 -13.90 5.15 6.62
CA ALA A 40 -14.98 4.29 6.12
C ALA A 40 -14.39 3.06 5.41
N PRO A 41 -15.11 1.91 5.39
CA PRO A 41 -14.67 0.74 4.64
C PRO A 41 -14.46 1.09 3.15
N THR A 42 -13.33 0.66 2.59
CA THR A 42 -12.97 0.86 1.17
C THR A 42 -13.30 -0.38 0.33
N SER A 43 -13.15 -0.30 -1.01
CA SER A 43 -13.22 -1.48 -1.89
C SER A 43 -12.24 -2.56 -1.42
N GLY A 44 -11.05 -2.16 -0.98
CA GLY A 44 -9.99 -3.06 -0.56
C GLY A 44 -10.24 -3.73 0.75
N ASP A 45 -10.86 -3.03 1.68
CA ASP A 45 -11.34 -3.68 2.88
C ASP A 45 -12.36 -4.78 2.50
N ALA A 46 -13.19 -4.57 1.46
CA ALA A 46 -14.11 -5.59 0.96
C ALA A 46 -13.39 -6.75 0.25
N THR A 47 -12.37 -6.49 -0.56
CA THR A 47 -11.62 -7.55 -1.24
C THR A 47 -10.77 -8.35 -0.25
N PHE A 48 -10.04 -7.67 0.65
CA PHE A 48 -9.30 -8.30 1.73
C PHE A 48 -10.21 -9.21 2.58
N ALA A 49 -11.41 -8.72 2.90
CA ALA A 49 -12.42 -9.52 3.58
C ALA A 49 -12.82 -10.78 2.78
N ALA A 50 -13.04 -10.64 1.47
CA ALA A 50 -13.38 -11.77 0.60
C ALA A 50 -12.24 -12.80 0.47
N GLN A 51 -10.99 -12.35 0.43
CA GLN A 51 -9.79 -13.18 0.35
C GLN A 51 -9.53 -13.96 1.65
N VAL A 52 -9.68 -13.31 2.81
CA VAL A 52 -9.36 -13.91 4.10
C VAL A 52 -10.46 -14.84 4.59
N ASN A 53 -11.74 -14.53 4.34
CA ASN A 53 -12.89 -15.33 4.82
C ASN A 53 -12.76 -16.85 4.59
N PRO A 54 -12.41 -17.34 3.38
CA PRO A 54 -12.24 -18.77 3.10
C PRO A 54 -11.17 -19.46 3.96
N THR A 55 -10.22 -18.69 4.51
CA THR A 55 -9.14 -19.22 5.34
C THR A 55 -9.53 -19.34 6.82
N LEU A 56 -10.57 -18.62 7.26
CA LEU A 56 -10.97 -18.54 8.67
C LEU A 56 -11.79 -19.76 9.09
N THR A 57 -11.62 -20.17 10.35
CA THR A 57 -12.29 -21.36 10.91
C THR A 57 -12.99 -21.12 12.25
N GLY A 58 -12.70 -19.98 12.89
CA GLY A 58 -13.27 -19.54 14.16
C GLY A 58 -14.47 -18.63 13.98
N LYS A 59 -14.67 -17.70 14.92
CA LYS A 59 -15.89 -16.86 14.99
C LYS A 59 -16.16 -16.02 13.75
N LEU A 60 -15.11 -15.64 13.03
CA LEU A 60 -15.21 -14.75 11.88
C LEU A 60 -15.34 -15.49 10.55
N ALA A 61 -15.33 -16.82 10.52
CA ALA A 61 -15.52 -17.58 9.29
C ALA A 61 -16.87 -17.24 8.62
N GLY A 62 -16.82 -16.65 7.42
CA GLY A 62 -17.99 -16.17 6.68
C GLY A 62 -18.60 -14.87 7.20
N TYR A 63 -18.00 -14.27 8.24
CA TYR A 63 -18.44 -13.04 8.85
C TYR A 63 -17.37 -11.94 8.78
N PHE A 64 -16.16 -12.17 8.27
CA PHE A 64 -15.18 -11.09 8.15
C PHE A 64 -15.64 -10.10 7.06
N THR A 65 -16.16 -8.93 7.42
CA THR A 65 -16.74 -7.95 6.49
C THR A 65 -15.73 -6.85 6.14
N ALA A 66 -16.03 -6.05 5.11
CA ALA A 66 -15.27 -4.83 4.80
C ALA A 66 -15.11 -3.91 6.03
N SER A 67 -16.15 -3.79 6.86
CA SER A 67 -16.08 -3.02 8.11
C SER A 67 -15.06 -3.57 9.11
N ARG A 68 -15.01 -4.89 9.27
CA ARG A 68 -14.02 -5.56 10.13
C ARG A 68 -12.61 -5.46 9.55
N ALA A 69 -12.48 -5.55 8.23
CA ALA A 69 -11.23 -5.33 7.51
C ALA A 69 -10.68 -3.91 7.70
N ALA A 70 -11.54 -2.88 7.62
CA ALA A 70 -11.16 -1.50 7.92
C ALA A 70 -10.60 -1.34 9.34
N CYS A 71 -11.21 -2.00 10.31
CA CYS A 71 -10.70 -2.06 11.68
C CYS A 71 -9.35 -2.78 11.80
N VAL A 72 -9.19 -3.92 11.10
CA VAL A 72 -7.90 -4.64 11.03
C VAL A 72 -6.81 -3.75 10.44
N ARG A 73 -7.10 -3.02 9.36
CA ARG A 73 -6.18 -2.08 8.73
C ARG A 73 -5.69 -1.03 9.73
N VAL A 74 -6.58 -0.44 10.52
CA VAL A 74 -6.20 0.52 11.58
C VAL A 74 -5.35 -0.14 12.68
N ILE A 75 -5.69 -1.35 13.11
CA ILE A 75 -4.90 -2.10 14.10
C ILE A 75 -3.48 -2.33 13.58
N VAL A 76 -3.35 -2.85 12.35
CA VAL A 76 -2.06 -3.16 11.73
C VAL A 76 -1.22 -1.91 11.51
N GLN A 77 -1.80 -0.83 10.98
CA GLN A 77 -1.12 0.46 10.84
C GLN A 77 -0.65 1.01 12.19
N THR A 78 -1.46 0.86 13.24
CA THR A 78 -1.07 1.30 14.59
C THR A 78 0.09 0.46 15.14
N VAL A 79 0.10 -0.85 14.90
CA VAL A 79 1.20 -1.72 15.33
C VAL A 79 2.49 -1.40 14.54
N LYS A 80 2.39 -1.22 13.22
CA LYS A 80 3.51 -0.81 12.35
C LYS A 80 4.09 0.53 12.79
N SER A 81 3.26 1.55 13.00
CA SER A 81 3.69 2.85 13.51
C SER A 81 4.28 2.78 14.93
N ARG A 82 4.19 1.68 15.66
CA ARG A 82 4.95 1.46 16.91
C ARG A 82 6.30 0.74 16.72
N GLY A 83 6.65 0.36 15.49
CA GLY A 83 7.83 -0.44 15.19
C GLY A 83 7.74 -1.86 15.78
N LEU A 84 6.52 -2.37 15.95
CA LEU A 84 6.27 -3.71 16.49
C LEU A 84 6.05 -4.71 15.35
N PRO A 85 6.48 -5.98 15.48
CA PRO A 85 6.35 -6.99 14.43
C PRO A 85 4.92 -7.51 14.27
N VAL A 86 4.67 -8.28 13.20
CA VAL A 86 3.38 -8.93 12.87
C VAL A 86 2.74 -9.66 14.04
N ARG A 87 3.56 -10.26 14.91
CA ARG A 87 3.08 -10.95 16.10
C ARG A 87 2.29 -10.04 17.03
N ALA A 88 2.66 -8.76 17.17
CA ALA A 88 1.90 -7.82 17.96
C ALA A 88 0.52 -7.51 17.34
N ALA A 89 0.43 -7.44 16.00
CA ALA A 89 -0.85 -7.36 15.30
C ALA A 89 -1.67 -8.64 15.48
N THR A 90 -1.06 -9.81 15.40
CA THR A 90 -1.72 -11.09 15.71
C THR A 90 -2.38 -11.06 17.09
N ILE A 91 -1.66 -10.62 18.12
CA ILE A 91 -2.16 -10.54 19.50
C ILE A 91 -3.29 -9.51 19.62
N ALA A 92 -3.14 -8.34 19.00
CA ALA A 92 -4.17 -7.29 19.02
C ALA A 92 -5.45 -7.74 18.29
N ILE A 93 -5.33 -8.30 17.09
CA ILE A 93 -6.45 -8.80 16.29
C ILE A 93 -7.13 -9.97 16.99
N THR A 94 -6.38 -10.94 17.52
CA THR A 94 -6.94 -12.05 18.32
C THR A 94 -7.79 -11.52 19.48
N THR A 95 -7.31 -10.48 20.15
CA THR A 95 -8.06 -9.82 21.23
C THR A 95 -9.35 -9.21 20.70
N ALA A 96 -9.28 -8.42 19.62
CA ALA A 96 -10.44 -7.77 19.02
C ALA A 96 -11.50 -8.77 18.50
N ILE A 97 -11.08 -9.94 17.97
CA ILE A 97 -12.00 -11.03 17.59
C ILE A 97 -12.83 -11.46 18.81
N VAL A 98 -12.19 -11.65 19.97
CA VAL A 98 -12.86 -12.13 21.17
C VAL A 98 -13.76 -11.08 21.80
N GLU A 99 -13.29 -9.82 21.88
CA GLU A 99 -14.01 -8.75 22.58
C GLU A 99 -15.23 -8.26 21.80
N THR A 100 -15.09 -8.11 20.48
CA THR A 100 -16.08 -7.39 19.66
C THR A 100 -16.39 -8.07 18.32
N GLY A 101 -15.67 -9.14 17.97
CA GLY A 101 -15.66 -9.63 16.59
C GLY A 101 -15.07 -8.59 15.63
N ILE A 102 -14.07 -7.83 16.09
CA ILE A 102 -13.41 -6.73 15.36
C ILE A 102 -14.38 -5.62 14.96
N GLN A 103 -15.16 -5.12 15.92
CA GLN A 103 -16.08 -3.99 15.71
C GLN A 103 -15.79 -2.89 16.73
N ASN A 104 -15.82 -1.64 16.30
CA ASN A 104 -15.58 -0.51 17.18
C ASN A 104 -16.87 -0.07 17.89
N LEU A 105 -17.30 -0.84 18.88
CA LEU A 105 -18.60 -0.69 19.52
C LEU A 105 -18.68 0.55 20.43
N ASN A 106 -19.78 1.30 20.32
CA ASN A 106 -20.10 2.41 21.22
C ASN A 106 -20.94 1.98 22.44
N TYR A 107 -20.96 0.68 22.72
CA TYR A 107 -21.64 0.07 23.86
C TYR A 107 -20.88 -1.19 24.31
N GLY A 108 -21.23 -1.69 25.48
CA GLY A 108 -20.62 -2.86 26.12
C GLY A 108 -21.21 -3.12 27.50
N ASP A 109 -20.61 -4.04 28.25
CA ASP A 109 -20.92 -4.17 29.68
C ASP A 109 -20.37 -2.97 30.45
N GLN A 110 -21.16 -2.42 31.37
CA GLN A 110 -20.83 -1.23 32.16
C GLN A 110 -20.47 -0.02 31.26
N ASP A 111 -19.23 0.49 31.35
CA ASP A 111 -18.71 1.60 30.54
C ASP A 111 -17.67 1.11 29.51
N SER A 112 -17.74 -0.15 29.10
CA SER A 112 -16.83 -0.75 28.11
C SER A 112 -17.15 -0.26 26.70
N LEU A 113 -16.13 0.15 25.94
CA LEU A 113 -16.26 0.71 24.60
C LEU A 113 -15.09 0.28 23.70
N GLY A 114 -15.27 0.47 22.40
CA GLY A 114 -14.25 0.34 21.36
C GLY A 114 -13.86 -1.10 21.03
N LEU A 115 -12.86 -1.25 20.15
CA LEU A 115 -12.37 -2.53 19.60
C LEU A 115 -12.08 -3.61 20.65
N TYR A 116 -11.60 -3.18 21.82
CA TYR A 116 -11.08 -4.02 22.88
C TYR A 116 -11.96 -4.04 24.13
N GLN A 117 -13.18 -3.47 24.07
CA GLN A 117 -14.08 -3.32 25.22
C GLN A 117 -13.37 -2.69 26.44
N GLN A 118 -12.56 -1.67 26.20
CA GLN A 118 -11.81 -0.94 27.21
C GLN A 118 -12.74 -0.05 28.05
N ARG A 119 -12.35 0.25 29.29
CA ARG A 119 -13.21 0.99 30.23
C ARG A 119 -12.55 2.27 30.73
N PRO A 120 -13.22 3.43 30.64
CA PRO A 120 -12.72 4.66 31.25
C PRO A 120 -12.54 4.54 32.76
N SER A 121 -13.48 3.88 33.44
CA SER A 121 -13.39 3.60 34.89
C SER A 121 -12.20 2.73 35.30
N GLN A 122 -11.57 2.01 34.37
CA GLN A 122 -10.38 1.18 34.63
C GLN A 122 -9.08 1.86 34.15
N GLY A 123 -9.15 3.13 33.72
CA GLY A 123 -7.97 3.93 33.38
C GLY A 123 -7.44 3.73 31.95
N TRP A 124 -8.24 3.15 31.05
CA TRP A 124 -7.82 2.95 29.64
C TRP A 124 -7.87 4.22 28.78
N GLY A 125 -8.46 5.31 29.27
CA GLY A 125 -8.67 6.56 28.55
C GLY A 125 -10.09 7.11 28.77
N THR A 126 -10.38 8.31 28.27
CA THR A 126 -11.76 8.83 28.21
C THR A 126 -12.59 8.06 27.20
N ALA A 127 -13.92 8.15 27.30
CA ALA A 127 -14.83 7.49 26.36
C ALA A 127 -14.56 7.87 24.89
N SER A 128 -14.20 9.14 24.63
CA SER A 128 -13.85 9.59 23.28
C SER A 128 -12.53 9.02 22.79
N GLU A 129 -11.55 8.86 23.68
CA GLU A 129 -10.23 8.32 23.34
C GLU A 129 -10.31 6.82 23.05
N ILE A 130 -11.01 6.04 23.86
CA ILE A 130 -11.11 4.59 23.63
C ILE A 130 -12.02 4.21 22.45
N LEU A 131 -12.88 5.13 21.98
CA LEU A 131 -13.62 4.99 20.72
C LEU A 131 -12.78 5.33 19.48
N ASP A 132 -11.60 5.91 19.66
CA ASP A 132 -10.61 6.03 18.59
C ASP A 132 -9.83 4.70 18.48
N PRO A 133 -9.94 3.97 17.36
CA PRO A 133 -9.26 2.69 17.16
C PRO A 133 -7.72 2.81 17.20
N VAL A 134 -7.16 3.97 16.85
CA VAL A 134 -5.70 4.22 16.95
C VAL A 134 -5.30 4.34 18.42
N HIS A 135 -6.02 5.13 19.20
CA HIS A 135 -5.74 5.30 20.63
C HIS A 135 -5.94 3.98 21.39
N SER A 136 -7.09 3.33 21.22
CA SER A 136 -7.40 2.09 21.94
C SER A 136 -6.40 0.96 21.65
N THR A 137 -5.93 0.85 20.40
CA THR A 137 -4.85 -0.07 20.01
C THR A 137 -3.51 0.32 20.65
N ASN A 138 -3.15 1.60 20.65
CA ASN A 138 -1.93 2.07 21.33
C ASN A 138 -1.95 1.77 22.84
N SER A 139 -3.10 1.97 23.49
CA SER A 139 -3.29 1.67 24.92
C SER A 139 -3.18 0.16 25.18
N PHE A 140 -3.81 -0.69 24.35
CA PHE A 140 -3.66 -2.14 24.42
C PHE A 140 -2.20 -2.59 24.30
N LEU A 141 -1.50 -2.11 23.27
CA LEU A 141 -0.08 -2.45 23.02
C LEU A 141 0.81 -1.97 24.17
N SER A 142 0.52 -0.81 24.76
CA SER A 142 1.29 -0.29 25.91
C SER A 142 1.10 -1.15 27.16
N ALA A 143 -0.13 -1.61 27.40
CA ALA A 143 -0.41 -2.56 28.48
C ALA A 143 0.28 -3.92 28.26
N MET A 144 0.29 -4.43 27.02
CA MET A 144 1.01 -5.65 26.64
C MET A 144 2.51 -5.53 26.95
N LEU A 145 3.16 -4.48 26.45
CA LEU A 145 4.59 -4.25 26.63
C LEU A 145 4.97 -4.06 28.11
N SER A 146 4.10 -3.40 28.89
CA SER A 146 4.29 -3.22 30.33
C SER A 146 4.19 -4.55 31.10
N LYS A 147 3.22 -5.40 30.76
CA LYS A 147 3.01 -6.70 31.41
C LYS A 147 4.01 -7.78 31.00
N TYR A 148 4.63 -7.62 29.82
CA TYR A 148 5.63 -8.55 29.27
C TYR A 148 6.97 -7.83 29.01
N PRO A 149 7.71 -7.47 30.08
CA PRO A 149 9.02 -6.83 29.94
C PRO A 149 10.01 -7.75 29.22
N ASN A 150 11.11 -7.16 28.71
CA ASN A 150 12.18 -7.86 28.01
C ASN A 150 11.70 -8.69 26.80
N ASN A 151 10.64 -8.24 26.12
CA ASN A 151 10.04 -8.90 24.95
C ASN A 151 9.56 -10.34 25.21
N SER A 152 9.25 -10.70 26.46
CA SER A 152 8.77 -12.04 26.83
C SER A 152 7.47 -12.46 26.12
N TRP A 153 6.68 -11.51 25.62
CA TRP A 153 5.49 -11.74 24.80
C TRP A 153 5.81 -12.35 23.42
N MET A 154 7.04 -12.22 22.94
CA MET A 154 7.45 -12.73 21.61
C MET A 154 7.39 -14.26 21.52
N THR A 155 7.53 -14.95 22.65
CA THR A 155 7.54 -16.42 22.72
C THR A 155 6.41 -16.98 23.57
N ALA A 156 5.69 -16.14 24.32
CA ALA A 156 4.54 -16.55 25.10
C ALA A 156 3.35 -16.95 24.19
N ASP A 157 2.52 -17.88 24.66
CA ASP A 157 1.28 -18.24 23.98
C ASP A 157 0.39 -17.01 23.75
N ILE A 158 -0.14 -16.86 22.53
CA ILE A 158 -0.90 -15.67 22.12
C ILE A 158 -2.14 -15.48 23.00
N GLY A 159 -2.90 -16.56 23.25
CA GLY A 159 -4.10 -16.51 24.07
C GLY A 159 -3.80 -16.09 25.51
N VAL A 160 -2.68 -16.56 26.06
CA VAL A 160 -2.18 -16.16 27.39
C VAL A 160 -1.81 -14.67 27.41
N VAL A 161 -1.15 -14.15 26.36
CA VAL A 161 -0.84 -12.71 26.28
C VAL A 161 -2.12 -11.88 26.25
N CYS A 162 -3.07 -12.21 25.37
CA CYS A 162 -4.37 -11.53 25.29
C CYS A 162 -5.09 -11.50 26.64
N GLN A 163 -5.23 -12.66 27.29
CA GLN A 163 -5.86 -12.77 28.61
C GLN A 163 -5.13 -11.96 29.68
N THR A 164 -3.79 -11.94 29.64
CA THR A 164 -3.00 -11.19 30.63
C THR A 164 -3.24 -9.69 30.51
N VAL A 165 -3.38 -9.18 29.28
CA VAL A 165 -3.67 -7.77 29.03
C VAL A 165 -5.11 -7.43 29.43
N GLN A 166 -6.09 -8.22 28.97
CA GLN A 166 -7.51 -7.93 29.17
C GLN A 166 -8.05 -8.29 30.56
N ASN A 167 -7.47 -9.31 31.20
CA ASN A 167 -7.94 -9.85 32.47
C ASN A 167 -9.45 -10.24 32.42
N SER A 168 -9.84 -10.96 31.37
CA SER A 168 -11.23 -11.39 31.15
C SER A 168 -11.63 -12.56 32.07
N ALA A 169 -12.94 -12.73 32.28
CA ALA A 169 -13.51 -13.86 33.03
C ALA A 169 -13.48 -15.19 32.26
N TYR A 170 -13.15 -15.17 30.96
CA TYR A 170 -13.14 -16.36 30.09
C TYR A 170 -11.77 -16.56 29.41
N PRO A 171 -10.75 -17.00 30.15
CA PRO A 171 -9.35 -16.93 29.73
C PRO A 171 -8.99 -17.77 28.50
N THR A 172 -9.75 -18.84 28.23
CA THR A 172 -9.43 -19.76 27.12
C THR A 172 -9.87 -19.23 25.75
N ARG A 173 -10.80 -18.26 25.70
CA ARG A 173 -11.43 -17.83 24.44
C ARG A 173 -10.46 -17.20 23.44
N TYR A 174 -9.36 -16.61 23.91
CA TYR A 174 -8.36 -16.01 23.01
C TYR A 174 -7.51 -17.07 22.32
N GLY A 175 -7.22 -18.18 22.99
CA GLY A 175 -6.45 -19.28 22.39
C GLY A 175 -7.19 -19.88 21.20
N ASP A 176 -8.52 -20.01 21.29
CA ASP A 176 -9.37 -20.55 20.23
C ASP A 176 -9.32 -19.71 18.94
N GLU A 177 -9.16 -18.39 19.07
CA GLU A 177 -9.14 -17.45 17.94
C GLU A 177 -7.73 -17.09 17.48
N ALA A 178 -6.67 -17.56 18.16
CA ALA A 178 -5.29 -17.16 17.88
C ALA A 178 -4.84 -17.54 16.45
N ALA A 179 -5.32 -18.67 15.93
CA ALA A 179 -5.00 -19.09 14.56
C ALA A 179 -5.64 -18.18 13.50
N ASP A 180 -6.89 -17.77 13.70
CA ASP A 180 -7.57 -16.84 12.80
C ASP A 180 -7.02 -15.42 12.96
N GLY A 181 -6.69 -15.00 14.18
CA GLY A 181 -5.98 -13.75 14.43
C GLY A 181 -4.63 -13.70 13.72
N ALA A 182 -3.90 -14.83 13.64
CA ALA A 182 -2.66 -14.93 12.88
C ALA A 182 -2.91 -14.82 11.37
N ARG A 183 -3.88 -15.56 10.82
CA ARG A 183 -4.23 -15.48 9.38
C ARG A 183 -4.61 -14.07 8.95
N ILE A 184 -5.48 -13.41 9.73
CA ILE A 184 -5.89 -12.03 9.47
C ILE A 184 -4.69 -11.09 9.59
N ALA A 185 -3.88 -11.23 10.65
CA ALA A 185 -2.71 -10.40 10.86
C ALA A 185 -1.70 -10.57 9.73
N GLU A 186 -1.30 -11.78 9.39
CA GLU A 186 -0.32 -12.10 8.34
C GLU A 186 -0.79 -11.55 6.99
N ALA A 187 -2.05 -11.81 6.62
CA ALA A 187 -2.61 -11.30 5.37
C ALA A 187 -2.66 -9.75 5.35
N ALA A 188 -3.01 -9.11 6.48
CA ALA A 188 -2.97 -7.65 6.57
C ALA A 188 -1.54 -7.08 6.73
N TRP A 189 -0.59 -7.90 7.18
CA TRP A 189 0.77 -7.48 7.53
C TRP A 189 1.72 -7.53 6.36
N ALA A 190 1.53 -8.51 5.47
CA ALA A 190 2.23 -8.68 4.20
C ALA A 190 2.30 -7.40 3.36
N GLY A 191 1.50 -6.38 3.73
CA GLY A 191 1.48 -5.08 3.12
C GLY A 191 0.57 -5.10 1.92
N ARG A 192 0.31 -3.92 1.35
CA ARG A 192 -0.26 -3.86 0.01
C ARG A 192 0.75 -4.51 -0.91
N VAL A 193 0.37 -5.63 -1.50
CA VAL A 193 1.19 -6.30 -2.51
C VAL A 193 1.35 -5.31 -3.65
N VAL A 194 2.59 -4.92 -3.94
CA VAL A 194 2.86 -3.92 -4.97
C VAL A 194 2.36 -4.46 -6.31
N GLY A 195 1.50 -3.71 -6.98
CA GLY A 195 0.95 -4.10 -8.28
C GLY A 195 -0.13 -5.18 -8.22
N ASP A 196 -0.80 -5.40 -7.09
CA ASP A 196 -2.00 -6.23 -6.99
C ASP A 196 -3.24 -5.42 -7.39
N PHE A 197 -3.75 -5.59 -8.62
CA PHE A 197 -4.83 -4.75 -9.17
C PHE A 197 -6.23 -5.30 -8.90
N ASP A 198 -6.36 -6.54 -8.41
CA ASP A 198 -7.65 -7.14 -8.07
C ASP A 198 -7.79 -7.54 -6.59
N ALA A 199 -6.78 -7.21 -5.77
CA ALA A 199 -6.68 -7.48 -4.34
C ALA A 199 -6.80 -8.98 -3.99
N ASP A 200 -6.31 -9.86 -4.88
CA ASP A 200 -6.22 -11.30 -4.63
C ASP A 200 -5.04 -11.71 -3.72
N GLY A 201 -4.18 -10.75 -3.37
CA GLY A 201 -2.98 -10.93 -2.58
C GLY A 201 -1.74 -11.27 -3.39
N SER A 202 -1.78 -11.11 -4.72
CA SER A 202 -0.66 -11.36 -5.61
C SER A 202 -0.42 -10.16 -6.53
N SER A 203 0.83 -9.90 -6.86
CA SER A 203 1.20 -8.91 -7.87
C SER A 203 0.73 -9.37 -9.26
N ASP A 204 0.08 -8.46 -9.98
CA ASP A 204 -0.42 -8.68 -11.33
C ASP A 204 0.55 -8.20 -12.41
N LEU A 205 0.26 -8.61 -13.65
CA LEU A 205 1.07 -8.28 -14.80
C LEU A 205 0.56 -6.99 -15.43
N ALA A 206 1.12 -5.86 -15.00
CA ALA A 206 0.85 -4.55 -15.58
C ALA A 206 1.87 -4.16 -16.65
N LEU A 207 1.36 -3.75 -17.82
CA LEU A 207 2.14 -3.28 -18.96
C LEU A 207 1.68 -1.90 -19.38
N TYR A 208 2.64 -1.06 -19.74
CA TYR A 208 2.40 0.21 -20.41
C TYR A 208 3.05 0.19 -21.80
N ARG A 209 2.27 0.54 -22.82
CA ARG A 209 2.73 0.62 -24.22
C ARG A 209 2.76 2.09 -24.66
N PRO A 210 3.93 2.73 -24.71
CA PRO A 210 4.08 4.06 -25.27
C PRO A 210 3.67 4.09 -26.75
N ASP A 211 2.72 4.96 -27.10
CA ASP A 211 2.30 5.21 -28.49
C ASP A 211 2.11 6.73 -28.71
N PRO A 212 2.97 7.37 -29.53
CA PRO A 212 2.90 8.80 -29.80
C PRO A 212 1.82 9.18 -30.84
N VAL A 213 1.24 8.20 -31.53
CA VAL A 213 0.27 8.39 -32.62
C VAL A 213 -1.15 8.25 -32.11
N ASN A 214 -1.46 7.16 -31.39
CA ASN A 214 -2.83 6.83 -30.99
C ASN A 214 -3.11 7.01 -29.49
N GLY A 215 -2.14 7.50 -28.73
CA GLY A 215 -2.17 7.51 -27.28
C GLY A 215 -1.75 6.15 -26.72
N SER A 216 -1.12 6.19 -25.55
CA SER A 216 -0.51 5.02 -24.94
C SER A 216 -1.54 4.13 -24.25
N VAL A 217 -1.19 2.86 -24.07
CA VAL A 217 -2.12 1.81 -23.62
C VAL A 217 -1.62 1.18 -22.33
N TRP A 218 -2.55 0.92 -21.42
CA TRP A 218 -2.37 0.05 -20.26
C TRP A 218 -3.04 -1.30 -20.51
N ASP A 219 -2.30 -2.38 -20.24
CA ASP A 219 -2.79 -3.74 -20.24
C ASP A 219 -2.43 -4.38 -18.88
N VAL A 220 -3.43 -4.84 -18.12
CA VAL A 220 -3.24 -5.43 -16.78
C VAL A 220 -3.94 -6.78 -16.73
N ARG A 221 -3.23 -7.81 -16.30
CA ARG A 221 -3.76 -9.18 -16.20
C ARG A 221 -3.47 -9.80 -14.85
N SER A 222 -4.53 -10.32 -14.24
CA SER A 222 -4.46 -11.07 -13.00
C SER A 222 -3.58 -12.30 -13.20
N TRP A 223 -2.55 -12.44 -12.38
CA TRP A 223 -1.73 -13.66 -12.44
C TRP A 223 -2.49 -14.85 -11.88
N THR A 224 -3.19 -14.72 -10.76
CA THR A 224 -3.87 -15.84 -10.12
C THR A 224 -5.09 -16.28 -10.94
N ALA A 225 -5.95 -15.33 -11.29
CA ALA A 225 -7.18 -15.62 -12.02
C ALA A 225 -6.93 -15.88 -13.52
N LYS A 226 -5.75 -15.53 -14.04
CA LYS A 226 -5.42 -15.55 -15.48
C LYS A 226 -6.43 -14.76 -16.32
N ALA A 227 -6.96 -13.67 -15.77
CA ALA A 227 -8.01 -12.85 -16.39
C ALA A 227 -7.49 -11.44 -16.67
N ASP A 228 -7.90 -10.84 -17.80
CA ASP A 228 -7.57 -9.44 -18.07
C ASP A 228 -8.41 -8.53 -17.17
N LEU A 229 -7.73 -7.71 -16.39
CA LEU A 229 -8.32 -6.67 -15.54
C LEU A 229 -8.50 -5.38 -16.36
N TRP A 230 -7.51 -5.07 -17.19
CA TRP A 230 -7.53 -3.98 -18.16
C TRP A 230 -6.96 -4.46 -19.49
N ASN A 231 -7.67 -4.20 -20.60
CA ASN A 231 -7.25 -4.61 -21.94
C ASN A 231 -7.49 -3.47 -22.93
N ASP A 232 -6.45 -3.07 -23.66
CA ASP A 232 -6.39 -1.90 -24.53
C ASP A 232 -6.89 -0.61 -23.83
N HIS A 233 -6.57 -0.43 -22.55
CA HIS A 233 -6.99 0.75 -21.81
C HIS A 233 -6.17 1.98 -22.24
N ARG A 234 -6.71 2.76 -23.18
CA ARG A 234 -6.05 3.94 -23.75
C ARG A 234 -6.02 5.10 -22.76
N TRP A 235 -4.88 5.30 -22.12
CA TRP A 235 -4.65 6.39 -21.18
C TRP A 235 -3.16 6.74 -21.07
N GLY A 236 -2.86 8.02 -21.28
CA GLY A 236 -1.48 8.54 -21.28
C GLY A 236 -0.90 8.76 -22.67
N GLY A 237 0.34 9.24 -22.71
CA GLY A 237 1.10 9.51 -23.93
C GLY A 237 2.53 8.99 -23.86
N ALA A 238 3.19 8.89 -25.00
CA ALA A 238 4.43 8.14 -25.15
C ALA A 238 5.63 8.60 -24.28
N ASN A 239 5.56 9.80 -23.71
CA ASN A 239 6.62 10.34 -22.83
C ASN A 239 6.23 10.34 -21.35
N ASP A 240 5.06 9.79 -21.01
CA ASP A 240 4.66 9.62 -19.63
C ASP A 240 5.46 8.45 -19.01
N ILE A 241 5.84 8.60 -17.76
CA ILE A 241 6.45 7.53 -16.98
C ILE A 241 5.34 6.81 -16.21
N PRO A 242 5.07 5.53 -16.49
CA PRO A 242 4.10 4.73 -15.73
C PRO A 242 4.67 4.30 -14.38
N LEU A 243 3.86 4.42 -13.33
CA LEU A 243 4.10 3.86 -12.01
C LEU A 243 2.82 3.22 -11.48
N THR A 244 2.94 2.47 -10.39
CA THR A 244 1.79 1.90 -9.69
C THR A 244 1.94 2.01 -8.17
N GLY A 245 0.84 1.76 -7.48
CA GLY A 245 0.68 1.80 -6.03
C GLY A 245 -0.76 2.19 -5.72
N ASP A 246 -1.22 1.91 -4.52
CA ASP A 246 -2.60 2.16 -4.09
C ASP A 246 -2.69 3.55 -3.43
N PHE A 247 -3.15 4.55 -4.18
CA PHE A 247 -3.21 5.96 -3.78
C PHE A 247 -4.55 6.34 -3.12
N ASP A 248 -5.62 5.57 -3.35
CA ASP A 248 -6.97 5.88 -2.84
C ASP A 248 -7.40 5.04 -1.63
N GLY A 249 -6.58 4.10 -1.18
CA GLY A 249 -6.84 3.36 0.06
C GLY A 249 -7.66 2.10 -0.13
N ASP A 250 -7.85 1.68 -1.38
CA ASP A 250 -8.82 0.65 -1.72
C ASP A 250 -8.24 -0.75 -1.92
N GLY A 251 -7.06 -1.01 -1.37
CA GLY A 251 -6.44 -2.34 -1.35
C GLY A 251 -5.93 -2.80 -2.70
N THR A 252 -6.29 -2.14 -3.80
CA THR A 252 -5.82 -2.44 -5.14
C THR A 252 -4.77 -1.42 -5.59
N ALA A 253 -3.82 -1.89 -6.39
CA ALA A 253 -2.85 -1.04 -7.02
C ALA A 253 -3.51 -0.16 -8.08
N ASP A 254 -3.15 1.10 -8.13
CA ASP A 254 -3.65 2.06 -9.10
C ASP A 254 -2.65 2.31 -10.22
N MET A 255 -3.12 2.95 -11.29
CA MET A 255 -2.28 3.39 -12.39
C MET A 255 -1.90 4.86 -12.19
N ALA A 256 -0.60 5.16 -12.27
CA ALA A 256 -0.08 6.52 -12.20
C ALA A 256 0.81 6.86 -13.40
N LEU A 257 0.73 8.11 -13.85
CA LEU A 257 1.53 8.67 -14.94
C LEU A 257 2.21 9.96 -14.48
N TYR A 258 3.54 9.98 -14.58
CA TYR A 258 4.32 11.21 -14.45
C TYR A 258 4.66 11.78 -15.82
N ARG A 259 4.00 12.88 -16.17
CA ARG A 259 4.17 13.57 -17.45
C ARG A 259 5.22 14.66 -17.32
N ARG A 260 6.37 14.45 -17.97
CA ARG A 260 7.47 15.42 -18.00
C ARG A 260 7.11 16.66 -18.82
N ASP A 261 7.31 17.84 -18.23
CA ASP A 261 7.23 19.13 -18.93
C ASP A 261 8.33 20.07 -18.37
N CYS A 262 9.28 20.42 -19.25
CA CYS A 262 10.42 21.28 -18.91
C CYS A 262 10.10 22.78 -18.96
N THR A 263 8.94 23.16 -19.49
CA THR A 263 8.53 24.54 -19.68
C THR A 263 7.71 25.02 -18.49
N ASN A 264 6.69 24.24 -18.09
CA ASN A 264 5.74 24.66 -17.07
C ASN A 264 5.84 23.83 -15.77
N GLY A 265 6.77 22.89 -15.68
CA GLY A 265 6.83 21.87 -14.63
C GLY A 265 5.97 20.66 -14.96
N SER A 266 6.33 19.51 -14.40
CA SER A 266 5.74 18.22 -14.73
C SER A 266 4.43 17.98 -13.97
N THR A 267 3.61 17.06 -14.47
CA THR A 267 2.28 16.77 -13.89
C THR A 267 2.07 15.30 -13.59
N TRP A 268 1.36 15.01 -12.51
CA TRP A 268 0.91 13.68 -12.14
C TRP A 268 -0.55 13.45 -12.52
N TRP A 269 -0.85 12.22 -12.90
CA TRP A 269 -2.18 11.74 -13.25
C TRP A 269 -2.36 10.33 -12.67
N ILE A 270 -3.44 10.10 -11.92
CA ILE A 270 -3.65 8.88 -11.16
C ILE A 270 -5.10 8.41 -11.34
N LYS A 271 -5.27 7.12 -11.64
CA LYS A 271 -6.56 6.46 -11.81
C LYS A 271 -6.65 5.20 -10.97
N SER A 272 -7.80 5.02 -10.33
CA SER A 272 -8.10 3.81 -9.57
C SER A 272 -7.93 2.57 -10.44
N GLY A 273 -7.14 1.61 -9.97
CA GLY A 273 -6.94 0.33 -10.65
C GLY A 273 -8.20 -0.53 -10.62
N ALA A 274 -8.95 -0.50 -9.52
CA ALA A 274 -10.21 -1.22 -9.39
C ALA A 274 -11.35 -0.64 -10.26
N THR A 275 -11.46 0.69 -10.36
CA THR A 275 -12.66 1.34 -10.93
C THR A 275 -12.42 2.17 -12.20
N GLY A 276 -11.16 2.53 -12.49
CA GLY A 276 -10.80 3.47 -13.57
C GLY A 276 -11.13 4.93 -13.29
N THR A 277 -11.68 5.23 -12.11
CA THR A 277 -12.03 6.58 -11.67
C THR A 277 -10.78 7.45 -11.55
N GLN A 278 -10.87 8.73 -11.90
CA GLN A 278 -9.76 9.66 -11.70
C GLN A 278 -9.58 9.96 -10.22
N ILE A 279 -8.41 9.63 -9.66
CA ILE A 279 -8.03 9.96 -8.28
C ILE A 279 -7.42 11.37 -8.24
N GLU A 280 -6.44 11.63 -9.11
CA GLU A 280 -5.76 12.92 -9.22
C GLU A 280 -5.47 13.23 -10.69
N GLY A 281 -5.80 14.44 -11.16
CA GLY A 281 -5.73 14.82 -12.57
C GLY A 281 -4.99 16.14 -12.79
N GLY A 282 -3.75 16.05 -13.25
CA GLY A 282 -2.98 17.23 -13.64
C GLY A 282 -2.30 17.95 -12.46
N LEU A 283 -2.07 17.24 -11.34
CA LEU A 283 -1.29 17.75 -10.22
C LEU A 283 0.09 18.20 -10.68
N ARG A 284 0.31 19.52 -10.71
CA ARG A 284 1.57 20.12 -11.18
C ARG A 284 2.59 20.15 -10.05
N TRP A 285 3.36 19.07 -9.96
CA TRP A 285 4.36 18.90 -8.91
C TRP A 285 5.57 18.12 -9.44
N GLY A 286 6.74 18.76 -9.39
CA GLY A 286 7.99 18.25 -9.95
C GLY A 286 8.44 18.93 -11.25
N GLY A 287 9.68 18.65 -11.65
CA GLY A 287 10.31 19.16 -12.87
C GLY A 287 10.73 18.03 -13.80
N CYS A 288 10.93 18.33 -15.09
CA CYS A 288 11.10 17.30 -16.12
C CYS A 288 12.33 16.37 -15.99
N LYS A 289 13.26 16.69 -15.09
CA LYS A 289 14.43 15.86 -14.79
C LYS A 289 14.31 15.12 -13.46
N ASP A 290 13.21 15.29 -12.75
CA ASP A 290 12.97 14.52 -11.53
C ASP A 290 12.67 13.07 -11.91
N ILE A 291 13.19 12.14 -11.10
CA ILE A 291 12.99 10.71 -11.25
C ILE A 291 11.86 10.30 -10.28
N PRO A 292 10.70 9.85 -10.78
CA PRO A 292 9.58 9.46 -9.93
C PRO A 292 9.75 8.06 -9.34
N THR A 293 9.27 7.86 -8.12
CA THR A 293 9.03 6.57 -7.48
C THR A 293 7.81 6.69 -6.58
N THR A 294 7.27 5.58 -6.10
CA THR A 294 6.05 5.57 -5.27
C THR A 294 6.23 4.67 -4.05
N GLY A 295 5.56 5.00 -2.95
CA GLY A 295 5.56 4.21 -1.73
C GLY A 295 4.89 4.95 -0.57
N ASP A 296 4.45 4.23 0.46
CA ASP A 296 3.87 4.82 1.67
C ASP A 296 4.98 5.38 2.57
N VAL A 297 5.46 6.60 2.27
CA VAL A 297 6.61 7.18 2.99
C VAL A 297 6.22 7.89 4.28
N ASN A 298 4.91 8.03 4.54
CA ASN A 298 4.37 8.69 5.73
C ASN A 298 3.60 7.73 6.68
N GLY A 299 3.41 6.47 6.28
CA GLY A 299 2.83 5.40 7.09
C GLY A 299 1.32 5.50 7.29
N ASP A 300 0.61 6.27 6.45
CA ASP A 300 -0.86 6.37 6.52
C ASP A 300 -1.59 5.24 5.79
N GLY A 301 -0.83 4.34 5.17
CA GLY A 301 -1.30 3.20 4.40
C GLY A 301 -1.65 3.52 2.96
N TYR A 302 -1.46 4.77 2.51
CA TYR A 302 -1.67 5.17 1.13
C TYR A 302 -0.32 5.32 0.44
N THR A 303 -0.30 5.07 -0.86
CA THR A 303 0.91 5.31 -1.65
C THR A 303 1.11 6.81 -1.82
N ASP A 304 2.33 7.28 -1.57
CA ASP A 304 2.73 8.66 -1.79
C ASP A 304 3.53 8.82 -3.08
N LEU A 305 3.56 10.06 -3.59
CA LEU A 305 4.43 10.44 -4.69
C LEU A 305 5.80 10.83 -4.17
N VAL A 306 6.84 10.30 -4.79
CA VAL A 306 8.23 10.58 -4.41
C VAL A 306 9.01 10.99 -5.66
N LEU A 307 9.76 12.09 -5.56
CA LEU A 307 10.59 12.63 -6.62
C LEU A 307 12.03 12.77 -6.16
N TYR A 308 12.95 12.20 -6.92
CA TYR A 308 14.38 12.43 -6.75
C TYR A 308 14.89 13.40 -7.80
N ARG A 309 15.38 14.55 -7.36
CA ARG A 309 15.99 15.57 -8.22
C ARG A 309 17.50 15.47 -8.14
N GLN A 310 18.10 15.04 -9.25
CA GLN A 310 19.54 14.96 -9.35
C GLN A 310 20.17 16.36 -9.46
N ASP A 311 21.14 16.64 -8.58
CA ASP A 311 21.99 17.83 -8.66
C ASP A 311 23.44 17.44 -8.36
N CYS A 312 24.27 17.54 -9.40
CA CYS A 312 25.68 17.15 -9.35
C CYS A 312 26.59 18.23 -8.75
N THR A 313 26.05 19.41 -8.44
CA THR A 313 26.79 20.55 -7.88
C THR A 313 26.60 20.64 -6.39
N ASN A 314 25.35 20.62 -5.92
CA ASN A 314 25.03 20.83 -4.50
C ASN A 314 24.63 19.53 -3.78
N GLY A 315 24.50 18.42 -4.51
CA GLY A 315 23.90 17.19 -4.02
C GLY A 315 22.41 17.13 -4.36
N SER A 316 21.93 15.92 -4.58
CA SER A 316 20.55 15.66 -5.00
C SER A 316 19.56 15.82 -3.84
N VAL A 317 18.29 16.05 -4.18
CA VAL A 317 17.22 16.23 -3.19
C VAL A 317 16.03 15.33 -3.45
N TRP A 318 15.35 14.94 -2.39
CA TRP A 318 14.10 14.21 -2.39
C TRP A 318 12.93 15.12 -2.06
N ASN A 319 11.81 14.93 -2.74
CA ASN A 319 10.54 15.59 -2.49
C ASN A 319 9.43 14.53 -2.42
N MET A 320 8.47 14.71 -1.52
CA MET A 320 7.42 13.74 -1.21
C MET A 320 6.07 14.46 -1.08
N TYR A 321 5.01 13.86 -1.63
CA TYR A 321 3.67 14.44 -1.66
C TYR A 321 2.61 13.38 -1.33
N ASN A 322 1.73 13.71 -0.38
CA ASN A 322 0.60 12.88 -0.02
C ASN A 322 -0.59 13.26 -0.91
N VAL A 323 -0.99 12.33 -1.78
CA VAL A 323 -2.09 12.53 -2.74
C VAL A 323 -3.41 12.73 -2.00
N ARG A 324 -3.69 11.88 -1.02
CA ARG A 324 -4.94 11.88 -0.26
C ARG A 324 -5.15 13.15 0.57
N ALA A 325 -4.11 13.59 1.28
CA ALA A 325 -4.15 14.78 2.11
C ALA A 325 -4.04 16.07 1.28
N GLY A 326 -3.59 15.99 0.03
CA GLY A 326 -3.41 17.14 -0.86
C GLY A 326 -2.30 18.07 -0.39
N GLY A 327 -1.10 17.53 -0.09
CA GLY A 327 -0.01 18.35 0.42
C GLY A 327 1.36 17.68 0.41
N THR A 328 2.41 18.49 0.52
CA THR A 328 3.79 18.01 0.62
C THR A 328 4.06 17.37 1.98
N ILE A 329 4.62 16.17 1.98
CA ILE A 329 5.11 15.49 3.19
C ILE A 329 6.47 16.08 3.58
N ARG A 330 7.36 16.18 2.59
CA ARG A 330 8.72 16.70 2.77
C ARG A 330 9.28 17.22 1.45
N THR A 331 9.96 18.36 1.48
CA THR A 331 10.63 18.94 0.31
C THR A 331 12.08 19.24 0.61
N ASP A 332 12.90 19.29 -0.44
CA ASP A 332 14.32 19.63 -0.38
C ASP A 332 15.13 18.79 0.62
N LEU A 333 14.75 17.53 0.84
CA LEU A 333 15.52 16.60 1.65
C LEU A 333 16.82 16.25 0.92
N ARG A 334 17.94 16.80 1.38
CA ARG A 334 19.26 16.58 0.79
C ARG A 334 19.85 15.24 1.24
N PHE A 335 19.77 14.24 0.37
CA PHE A 335 20.34 12.92 0.58
C PHE A 335 20.64 12.26 -0.77
N GLY A 336 21.87 11.79 -0.96
CA GLY A 336 22.35 11.23 -2.23
C GLY A 336 23.10 12.23 -3.11
N GLY A 337 23.44 11.79 -4.31
CA GLY A 337 24.29 12.52 -5.24
C GLY A 337 23.91 12.32 -6.70
N CYS A 338 24.75 12.88 -7.57
CA CYS A 338 24.58 12.79 -9.02
C CYS A 338 24.50 11.32 -9.47
N LYS A 339 23.58 11.00 -10.40
CA LYS A 339 23.43 9.68 -11.01
C LYS A 339 23.08 8.54 -10.05
N ASP A 340 22.70 8.83 -8.81
CA ASP A 340 22.09 7.80 -7.98
C ASP A 340 20.75 7.40 -8.60
N ILE A 341 20.48 6.09 -8.54
CA ILE A 341 19.24 5.48 -8.99
C ILE A 341 18.32 5.32 -7.76
N PRO A 342 17.21 6.07 -7.69
CA PRO A 342 16.30 6.04 -6.55
C PRO A 342 15.34 4.85 -6.62
N THR A 343 14.95 4.35 -5.45
CA THR A 343 13.80 3.47 -5.24
C THR A 343 13.28 3.65 -3.81
N THR A 344 12.22 2.95 -3.46
CA THR A 344 11.52 3.05 -2.18
C THR A 344 11.14 1.66 -1.68
N GLY A 345 11.20 1.47 -0.36
CA GLY A 345 10.80 0.23 0.30
C GLY A 345 11.08 0.29 1.80
N ASP A 346 10.35 -0.50 2.59
CA ASP A 346 10.53 -0.57 4.05
C ASP A 346 11.77 -1.40 4.41
N VAL A 347 12.96 -0.81 4.31
CA VAL A 347 14.24 -1.53 4.51
C VAL A 347 14.62 -1.67 5.98
N ASN A 348 13.83 -1.09 6.89
CA ASN A 348 14.07 -1.13 8.34
C ASN A 348 12.92 -1.72 9.17
N GLY A 349 11.82 -2.11 8.53
CA GLY A 349 10.69 -2.81 9.13
C GLY A 349 9.82 -1.94 10.04
N ASP A 350 9.84 -0.62 9.87
CA ASP A 350 9.03 0.32 10.67
C ASP A 350 7.65 0.59 10.07
N GLY A 351 7.33 -0.04 8.93
CA GLY A 351 6.09 0.09 8.20
C GLY A 351 6.02 1.29 7.26
N TYR A 352 7.12 2.03 7.09
CA TYR A 352 7.22 3.16 6.19
C TYR A 352 8.11 2.78 5.01
N SER A 353 7.78 3.26 3.82
CA SER A 353 8.72 3.22 2.70
C SER A 353 9.88 4.16 2.98
N ASP A 354 11.08 3.61 3.06
CA ASP A 354 12.32 4.36 3.16
C ASP A 354 12.83 4.78 1.79
N LEU A 355 13.77 5.74 1.79
CA LEU A 355 14.45 6.16 0.56
C LEU A 355 15.68 5.29 0.35
N VAL A 356 15.80 4.72 -0.84
CA VAL A 356 16.91 3.84 -1.20
C VAL A 356 17.58 4.38 -2.46
N LEU A 357 18.91 4.45 -2.45
CA LEU A 357 19.73 4.94 -3.55
C LEU A 357 20.79 3.91 -3.91
N TYR A 358 20.87 3.58 -5.19
CA TYR A 358 21.97 2.82 -5.76
C TYR A 358 22.89 3.74 -6.56
N ARG A 359 24.15 3.84 -6.14
CA ARG A 359 25.18 4.60 -6.83
C ARG A 359 26.08 3.67 -7.61
N GLN A 360 26.04 3.79 -8.92
CA GLN A 360 26.90 3.04 -9.82
C GLN A 360 28.37 3.48 -9.69
N ASP A 361 29.29 2.54 -9.47
CA ASP A 361 30.73 2.77 -9.51
C ASP A 361 31.43 1.56 -10.17
N CYS A 362 31.97 1.78 -11.38
CA CYS A 362 32.65 0.74 -12.16
C CYS A 362 34.08 0.45 -11.67
N THR A 363 34.62 1.27 -10.77
CA THR A 363 36.01 1.16 -10.32
C THR A 363 36.10 0.35 -9.04
N ASN A 364 35.28 0.68 -8.04
CA ASN A 364 35.35 0.07 -6.71
C ASN A 364 34.15 -0.85 -6.41
N GLY A 365 33.20 -0.97 -7.34
CA GLY A 365 31.89 -1.57 -7.11
C GLY A 365 30.89 -0.55 -6.61
N SER A 366 29.61 -0.79 -6.92
CA SER A 366 28.53 0.14 -6.60
C SER A 366 28.18 0.12 -5.11
N VAL A 367 27.54 1.20 -4.65
CA VAL A 367 27.14 1.36 -3.24
C VAL A 367 25.67 1.69 -3.08
N TRP A 368 25.10 1.22 -1.98
CA TRP A 368 23.73 1.52 -1.56
C TRP A 368 23.70 2.50 -0.40
N ASN A 369 22.76 3.43 -0.43
CA ASN A 369 22.51 4.41 0.62
C ASN A 369 21.01 4.46 0.94
N MET A 370 20.65 4.49 2.21
CA MET A 370 19.28 4.36 2.71
C MET A 370 18.98 5.42 3.78
N TYR A 371 17.79 5.99 3.75
CA TYR A 371 17.36 7.04 4.66
C TYR A 371 15.97 6.76 5.21
N ASN A 372 15.85 6.83 6.54
CA ASN A 372 14.58 6.66 7.24
C ASN A 372 13.80 7.97 7.18
N VAL A 373 12.66 7.95 6.49
CA VAL A 373 11.80 9.14 6.31
C VAL A 373 11.15 9.54 7.63
N ARG A 374 10.65 8.56 8.39
CA ARG A 374 9.88 8.71 9.62
C ARG A 374 10.67 9.35 10.76
N LEU A 375 11.78 8.74 11.15
CA LEU A 375 12.65 9.17 12.24
C LEU A 375 13.61 10.27 11.80
N GLY A 376 13.89 10.36 10.50
CA GLY A 376 14.87 11.27 9.94
C GLY A 376 16.29 10.82 10.24
N GLY A 377 17.01 10.37 9.22
CA GLY A 377 18.43 10.01 9.36
C GLY A 377 18.84 8.89 8.41
N THR A 378 20.13 8.63 8.34
CA THR A 378 20.67 7.53 7.53
C THR A 378 20.41 6.19 8.22
N ILE A 379 19.79 5.26 7.50
CA ILE A 379 19.71 3.85 7.93
C ILE A 379 21.06 3.19 7.69
N ARG A 380 21.58 3.35 6.46
CA ARG A 380 22.86 2.80 6.05
C ARG A 380 23.42 3.59 4.88
N THR A 381 24.73 3.81 4.86
CA THR A 381 25.43 4.45 3.74
C THR A 381 26.66 3.64 3.37
N ASP A 382 27.11 3.83 2.13
CA ASP A 382 28.31 3.17 1.57
C ASP A 382 28.30 1.64 1.68
N LEU A 383 27.11 1.04 1.66
CA LEU A 383 26.97 -0.42 1.59
C LEU A 383 27.43 -0.89 0.21
N ARG A 384 28.61 -1.47 0.14
CA ARG A 384 29.21 -1.96 -1.11
C ARG A 384 28.64 -3.31 -1.50
N PHE A 385 27.76 -3.31 -2.48
CA PHE A 385 27.13 -4.51 -3.03
C PHE A 385 26.62 -4.22 -4.45
N GLY A 386 27.09 -4.97 -5.44
CA GLY A 386 26.74 -4.78 -6.85
C GLY A 386 27.84 -4.13 -7.70
N GLY A 387 27.58 -4.08 -9.00
CA GLY A 387 28.45 -3.54 -10.04
C GLY A 387 27.76 -2.47 -10.88
N CYS A 388 28.52 -1.73 -11.67
CA CYS A 388 28.02 -0.48 -12.25
C CYS A 388 26.92 -0.62 -13.32
N ASN A 389 26.70 -1.81 -13.87
CA ASN A 389 25.62 -2.06 -14.84
C ASN A 389 24.47 -2.88 -14.24
N ASP A 390 24.45 -3.06 -12.92
CA ASP A 390 23.35 -3.76 -12.28
C ASP A 390 22.13 -2.84 -12.20
N ILE A 391 20.97 -3.44 -12.41
CA ILE A 391 19.67 -2.79 -12.32
C ILE A 391 19.11 -3.03 -10.90
N PRO A 392 18.96 -1.98 -10.08
CA PRO A 392 18.51 -2.10 -8.69
C PRO A 392 16.98 -2.13 -8.57
N THR A 393 16.49 -2.93 -7.63
CA THR A 393 15.13 -2.88 -7.10
C THR A 393 15.15 -3.31 -5.63
N THR A 394 14.00 -3.23 -4.97
CA THR A 394 13.81 -3.62 -3.57
C THR A 394 12.56 -4.46 -3.41
N GLY A 395 12.54 -5.29 -2.36
CA GLY A 395 11.38 -6.09 -1.96
C GLY A 395 11.78 -7.16 -0.96
N ASP A 396 10.83 -7.66 -0.17
CA ASP A 396 11.07 -8.68 0.85
C ASP A 396 11.18 -10.07 0.20
N VAL A 397 12.36 -10.43 -0.30
CA VAL A 397 12.56 -11.71 -1.01
C VAL A 397 12.74 -12.90 -0.06
N ASN A 398 12.86 -12.65 1.24
CA ASN A 398 13.14 -13.66 2.25
C ASN A 398 12.06 -13.77 3.36
N GLY A 399 11.02 -12.94 3.31
CA GLY A 399 9.84 -12.97 4.16
C GLY A 399 10.10 -12.53 5.60
N ASP A 400 11.13 -11.71 5.85
CA ASP A 400 11.47 -11.24 7.19
C ASP A 400 10.76 -9.94 7.61
N GLY A 401 9.94 -9.39 6.71
CA GLY A 401 9.18 -8.16 6.86
C GLY A 401 9.96 -6.90 6.48
N TYR A 402 11.13 -7.04 5.85
CA TYR A 402 12.00 -5.95 5.44
C TYR A 402 12.22 -6.03 3.93
N SER A 403 12.17 -4.88 3.26
CA SER A 403 12.61 -4.80 1.86
C SER A 403 14.11 -5.09 1.78
N ASP A 404 14.46 -6.11 1.02
CA ASP A 404 15.84 -6.46 0.69
C ASP A 404 16.34 -5.68 -0.52
N LEU A 405 17.65 -5.70 -0.75
CA LEU A 405 18.24 -5.15 -1.96
C LEU A 405 18.33 -6.23 -3.02
N VAL A 406 17.86 -5.92 -4.22
CA VAL A 406 17.85 -6.85 -5.35
C VAL A 406 18.53 -6.20 -6.55
N LEU A 407 19.41 -6.96 -7.20
CA LEU A 407 20.20 -6.51 -8.35
C LEU A 407 20.05 -7.51 -9.49
N TYR A 408 19.70 -7.02 -10.68
CA TYR A 408 19.77 -7.79 -11.91
C TYR A 408 20.97 -7.32 -12.75
N ARG A 409 21.88 -8.24 -13.06
CA ARG A 409 23.02 -7.99 -13.94
C ARG A 409 22.77 -8.64 -15.28
N GLN A 410 22.64 -7.82 -16.31
CA GLN A 410 22.52 -8.31 -17.68
C GLN A 410 23.85 -8.92 -18.16
N ASP A 411 23.80 -10.13 -18.71
CA ASP A 411 24.93 -10.79 -19.37
C ASP A 411 24.44 -11.57 -20.60
N CYS A 412 24.81 -11.05 -21.79
CA CYS A 412 24.45 -11.63 -23.09
C CYS A 412 25.25 -12.89 -23.45
N THR A 413 26.31 -13.20 -22.71
CA THR A 413 27.23 -14.31 -23.03
C THR A 413 26.87 -15.56 -22.26
N ASN A 414 26.68 -15.44 -20.95
CA ASN A 414 26.45 -16.59 -20.07
C ASN A 414 25.01 -16.64 -19.53
N GLY A 415 24.17 -15.66 -19.86
CA GLY A 415 22.88 -15.42 -19.23
C GLY A 415 23.00 -14.50 -18.01
N SER A 416 21.92 -13.78 -17.74
CA SER A 416 21.90 -12.75 -16.70
C SER A 416 21.81 -13.36 -15.30
N VAL A 417 22.22 -12.59 -14.29
CA VAL A 417 22.27 -13.05 -12.90
C VAL A 417 21.56 -12.10 -11.94
N TRP A 418 20.95 -12.67 -10.92
CA TRP A 418 20.33 -11.96 -9.80
C TRP A 418 21.19 -12.07 -8.54
N ASN A 419 21.31 -10.96 -7.81
CA ASN A 419 22.01 -10.87 -6.54
C ASN A 419 21.14 -10.14 -5.51
N MET A 420 21.10 -10.66 -4.28
CA MET A 420 20.19 -10.20 -3.23
C MET A 420 20.94 -10.05 -1.90
N TYR A 421 20.63 -8.99 -1.15
CA TYR A 421 21.27 -8.68 0.13
C TYR A 421 20.21 -8.39 1.19
N ASN A 422 20.32 -9.07 2.33
CA ASN A 422 19.45 -8.86 3.48
C ASN A 422 19.94 -7.63 4.26
N VAL A 423 19.13 -6.57 4.28
CA VAL A 423 19.47 -5.31 4.94
C VAL A 423 19.50 -5.48 6.46
N ARG A 424 18.53 -6.22 7.02
CA ARG A 424 18.31 -6.41 8.45
C ARG A 424 19.43 -7.21 9.14
N LEU A 425 19.69 -8.42 8.66
CA LEU A 425 20.67 -9.35 9.19
C LEU A 425 22.10 -9.02 8.72
N GLY A 426 22.22 -8.33 7.59
CA GLY A 426 23.49 -8.01 6.98
C GLY A 426 24.14 -9.24 6.34
N GLY A 427 24.04 -9.34 5.02
CA GLY A 427 24.72 -10.38 4.25
C GLY A 427 23.99 -10.69 2.96
N THR A 428 24.56 -11.57 2.15
CA THR A 428 23.92 -12.01 0.91
C THR A 428 22.83 -13.03 1.19
N ILE A 429 21.64 -12.83 0.65
CA ILE A 429 20.58 -13.84 0.62
C ILE A 429 20.91 -14.86 -0.47
N ARG A 430 21.24 -14.34 -1.65
CA ARG A 430 21.59 -15.15 -2.81
C ARG A 430 22.45 -14.34 -3.77
N THR A 431 23.47 -14.95 -4.33
CA THR A 431 24.31 -14.35 -5.38
C THR A 431 24.45 -15.30 -6.55
N ASP A 432 24.74 -14.74 -7.72
CA ASP A 432 24.95 -15.46 -8.97
C ASP A 432 23.79 -16.41 -9.33
N LEU A 433 22.56 -16.05 -8.95
CA LEU A 433 21.37 -16.77 -9.40
C LEU A 433 21.18 -16.53 -10.89
N ARG A 434 21.54 -17.51 -11.70
CA ARG A 434 21.44 -17.43 -13.16
C ARG A 434 20.01 -17.69 -13.62
N PHE A 435 19.30 -16.61 -13.91
CA PHE A 435 17.90 -16.64 -14.37
C PHE A 435 17.65 -15.40 -15.24
N GLY A 436 17.22 -15.63 -16.48
CA GLY A 436 17.07 -14.58 -17.49
C GLY A 436 18.22 -14.50 -18.49
N GLY A 437 18.06 -13.60 -19.44
CA GLY A 437 18.96 -13.37 -20.56
C GLY A 437 19.17 -11.88 -20.82
N CYS A 438 19.88 -11.59 -21.90
CA CYS A 438 20.09 -10.22 -22.34
C CYS A 438 18.77 -9.55 -22.73
N ASN A 439 18.69 -8.24 -22.48
CA ASN A 439 17.54 -7.40 -22.82
C ASN A 439 16.22 -7.77 -22.14
N ASP A 440 16.19 -8.77 -21.24
CA ASP A 440 15.04 -8.94 -20.37
C ASP A 440 14.94 -7.72 -19.44
N ILE A 441 13.71 -7.25 -19.24
CA ILE A 441 13.36 -6.17 -18.34
C ILE A 441 13.01 -6.81 -16.99
N PRO A 442 13.85 -6.66 -15.94
CA PRO A 442 13.55 -7.24 -14.65
C PRO A 442 12.49 -6.41 -13.92
N THR A 443 11.74 -7.06 -13.04
CA THR A 443 10.92 -6.41 -12.00
C THR A 443 10.77 -7.39 -10.83
N THR A 444 10.10 -6.96 -9.78
CA THR A 444 9.89 -7.74 -8.55
C THR A 444 8.47 -7.54 -8.05
N GLY A 445 7.89 -8.57 -7.46
CA GLY A 445 6.54 -8.56 -6.88
C GLY A 445 6.20 -9.94 -6.34
N ASP A 446 5.25 -10.03 -5.40
CA ASP A 446 4.76 -11.32 -4.88
C ASP A 446 3.73 -11.87 -5.88
N VAL A 447 4.20 -12.44 -6.99
CA VAL A 447 3.30 -12.83 -8.08
C VAL A 447 2.52 -14.10 -7.78
N ASN A 448 2.84 -14.84 -6.72
CA ASN A 448 2.13 -16.08 -6.37
C ASN A 448 1.40 -16.04 -5.03
N GLY A 449 1.39 -14.89 -4.35
CA GLY A 449 0.68 -14.64 -3.10
C GLY A 449 1.22 -15.44 -1.93
N ASP A 450 2.52 -15.79 -1.94
CA ASP A 450 3.14 -16.56 -0.85
C ASP A 450 3.71 -15.70 0.28
N GLY A 451 3.62 -14.37 0.14
CA GLY A 451 4.12 -13.37 1.07
C GLY A 451 5.57 -12.97 0.82
N TYR A 452 6.19 -13.42 -0.27
CA TYR A 452 7.59 -13.15 -0.60
C TYR A 452 7.66 -12.45 -1.95
N THR A 453 8.58 -11.50 -2.07
CA THR A 453 8.88 -10.90 -3.36
C THR A 453 9.54 -11.93 -4.29
N ASP A 454 8.91 -12.19 -5.42
CA ASP A 454 9.45 -13.02 -6.49
C ASP A 454 10.24 -12.19 -7.51
N LEU A 455 11.08 -12.87 -8.29
CA LEU A 455 11.82 -12.28 -9.39
C LEU A 455 11.02 -12.45 -10.68
N VAL A 456 10.86 -11.36 -11.42
CA VAL A 456 10.05 -11.33 -12.63
C VAL A 456 10.90 -10.76 -13.77
N LEU A 457 10.77 -11.37 -14.95
CA LEU A 457 11.44 -10.92 -16.17
C LEU A 457 10.41 -10.80 -17.28
N TYR A 458 10.44 -9.67 -17.99
CA TYR A 458 9.70 -9.46 -19.21
C TYR A 458 10.64 -9.48 -20.41
N ARG A 459 10.43 -10.42 -21.32
CA ARG A 459 11.15 -10.55 -22.58
C ARG A 459 10.31 -10.03 -23.71
N GLN A 460 10.74 -8.92 -24.30
CA GLN A 460 10.10 -8.37 -25.50
C GLN A 460 10.37 -9.24 -26.73
N ASP A 461 9.32 -9.59 -27.47
CA ASP A 461 9.44 -10.24 -28.79
C ASP A 461 8.36 -9.69 -29.74
N CYS A 462 8.82 -8.95 -30.75
CA CYS A 462 7.97 -8.27 -31.73
C CYS A 462 7.45 -9.18 -32.85
N THR A 463 7.90 -10.44 -32.89
CA THR A 463 7.51 -11.42 -33.91
C THR A 463 6.45 -12.36 -33.39
N ASN A 464 6.65 -12.92 -32.19
CA ASN A 464 5.76 -13.95 -31.64
C ASN A 464 4.91 -13.45 -30.46
N GLY A 465 5.14 -12.22 -30.00
CA GLY A 465 4.60 -11.70 -28.75
C GLY A 465 5.54 -11.94 -27.57
N SER A 466 5.46 -11.07 -26.59
CA SER A 466 6.39 -11.05 -25.46
C SER A 466 6.06 -12.10 -24.40
N THR A 467 7.03 -12.42 -23.55
CA THR A 467 6.88 -13.46 -22.54
C THR A 467 7.38 -13.03 -21.17
N TRP A 468 6.70 -13.51 -20.13
CA TRP A 468 7.08 -13.38 -18.75
C TRP A 468 7.78 -14.65 -18.24
N GLN A 469 8.79 -14.47 -17.40
CA GLN A 469 9.42 -15.54 -16.62
C GLN A 469 9.41 -15.12 -15.15
N MET A 470 9.08 -16.04 -14.25
CA MET A 470 8.96 -15.76 -12.81
C MET A 470 9.68 -16.84 -12.00
N TYR A 471 10.30 -16.43 -10.91
CA TYR A 471 11.12 -17.27 -10.05
C TYR A 471 10.88 -16.98 -8.58
N ASN A 472 10.55 -18.02 -7.83
CA ASN A 472 10.36 -17.95 -6.40
C ASN A 472 11.68 -18.15 -5.67
N VAL A 473 12.13 -17.11 -4.97
CA VAL A 473 13.42 -17.11 -4.26
C VAL A 473 13.42 -18.13 -3.14
N ARG A 474 12.34 -18.14 -2.33
CA ARG A 474 12.14 -19.01 -1.17
C ARG A 474 12.19 -20.49 -1.52
N LEU A 475 11.44 -20.90 -2.53
CA LEU A 475 11.36 -22.29 -3.00
C LEU A 475 12.51 -22.67 -3.94
N SER A 476 13.33 -21.70 -4.34
CA SER A 476 14.43 -21.88 -5.30
C SER A 476 13.99 -22.58 -6.58
N GLY A 477 12.91 -22.10 -7.18
CA GLY A 477 12.29 -22.70 -8.35
C GLY A 477 11.60 -21.68 -9.24
N SER A 478 11.47 -22.03 -10.53
CA SER A 478 10.68 -21.22 -11.46
C SER A 478 9.19 -21.40 -11.15
N ILE A 479 8.48 -20.28 -11.00
CA ILE A 479 7.02 -20.24 -10.96
C ILE A 479 6.50 -20.46 -12.38
N VAL A 480 7.06 -19.72 -13.34
CA VAL A 480 6.83 -19.93 -14.77
C VAL A 480 8.08 -19.63 -15.57
N SER A 481 8.38 -20.49 -16.54
CA SER A 481 9.55 -20.31 -17.41
C SER A 481 9.25 -19.55 -18.71
N SER A 482 7.97 -19.47 -19.09
CA SER A 482 7.50 -18.72 -20.26
C SER A 482 5.97 -18.60 -20.24
N TYR A 483 5.46 -17.41 -19.91
CA TYR A 483 4.04 -17.07 -20.03
C TYR A 483 3.86 -15.97 -21.08
N ARG A 484 3.10 -16.24 -22.15
CA ARG A 484 2.92 -15.29 -23.26
C ARG A 484 1.80 -14.29 -22.93
N TYR A 485 2.16 -13.03 -22.76
CA TYR A 485 1.24 -11.92 -22.52
C TYR A 485 1.95 -10.59 -22.79
N GLY A 486 1.27 -9.66 -23.47
CA GLY A 486 1.86 -8.42 -23.97
C GLY A 486 2.58 -8.56 -25.32
N GLY A 487 3.13 -7.45 -25.79
CA GLY A 487 3.72 -7.29 -27.11
C GLY A 487 5.01 -6.48 -27.13
N CYS A 488 5.44 -6.16 -28.34
CA CYS A 488 6.60 -5.32 -28.58
C CYS A 488 6.43 -3.95 -27.93
N HIS A 489 7.52 -3.40 -27.38
CA HIS A 489 7.56 -2.07 -26.75
C HIS A 489 6.74 -1.89 -25.46
N ASP A 490 6.08 -2.94 -24.97
CA ASP A 490 5.45 -2.89 -23.66
C ASP A 490 6.52 -2.84 -22.56
N ILE A 491 6.28 -2.01 -21.56
CA ILE A 491 7.15 -1.81 -20.41
C ILE A 491 6.41 -2.36 -19.19
N PRO A 492 6.99 -3.32 -18.45
CA PRO A 492 6.42 -3.76 -17.18
C PRO A 492 6.39 -2.59 -16.20
N VAL A 493 5.24 -2.41 -15.55
CA VAL A 493 5.04 -1.32 -14.60
C VAL A 493 5.33 -1.80 -13.18
N SER A 494 5.99 -0.96 -12.39
CA SER A 494 6.25 -1.18 -10.97
C SER A 494 6.21 0.15 -10.23
N ASN A 495 6.44 0.14 -8.91
CA ASN A 495 6.63 1.35 -8.13
C ASN A 495 7.98 2.06 -8.41
N ASN A 496 8.87 1.43 -9.18
CA ASN A 496 10.20 1.93 -9.49
C ASN A 496 10.37 2.30 -10.97
N SER A 497 10.86 3.51 -11.26
CA SER A 497 10.96 4.05 -12.64
C SER A 497 12.27 3.74 -13.36
N VAL A 498 13.14 2.89 -12.80
CA VAL A 498 14.45 2.57 -13.40
C VAL A 498 14.32 2.08 -14.85
N TYR A 499 13.22 1.42 -15.18
CA TYR A 499 12.96 0.85 -16.51
C TYR A 499 12.42 1.84 -17.55
N THR A 500 11.97 3.02 -17.13
CA THR A 500 11.28 4.01 -17.99
C THR A 500 12.14 5.24 -18.26
N THR A 501 13.38 5.25 -17.78
CA THR A 501 14.31 6.39 -17.89
C THR A 501 15.45 6.17 -18.90
N ALA A 502 15.52 4.99 -19.50
CA ALA A 502 16.54 4.60 -20.49
C ALA A 502 16.24 5.12 -21.90
#